data_AF-A0A7S3JL83-F1
#
_entry.id   AF-A0A7S3JL83-F1
#
_cell.length_a   1.000
_cell.length_b   1.000
_cell.length_c   1.000
_cell.angle_alpha   90.00
_cell.angle_beta   90.00
_cell.angle_gamma   90.00
#
_symmetry.space_group_name_H-M   'P 1'
#
loop_
_entity.id
_entity.type
_entity.pdbx_description
1 polymer ?
#
loop_
_entity_poly.entity_id
_entity_poly.type
_entity_poly.pdbx_seq_one_letter_code
_entity_poly.pdbx_strand_id
1 'polypeptide(L)'
;WLYSLKMTERGCPIRSGALKEQWEKSEFPILCEVCLGENPYVRMTKKEFDRECKICTKPFTVFRWRPGHKARFKKTEICQACARLKNVCQTCIFDLEFGLPVQVR
;
A
#
# COMPACT_ATOMS: atom_id res chain seq x y z
N TRP A 1 20.36 -37.05 44.65
CA TRP A 1 21.54 -36.32 44.12
C TRP A 1 21.03 -35.22 43.22
N LEU A 2 20.80 -34.09 43.87
CA LEU A 2 20.09 -32.91 43.40
C LEU A 2 20.82 -32.24 42.22
N TYR A 3 20.02 -31.71 41.29
CA TYR A 3 20.29 -30.50 40.51
C TYR A 3 21.71 -30.28 39.99
N SER A 4 21.94 -30.65 38.73
CA SER A 4 23.02 -30.04 37.93
C SER A 4 22.47 -28.81 37.20
N LEU A 5 22.83 -27.63 37.70
CA LEU A 5 22.62 -26.34 37.05
C LEU A 5 23.88 -25.99 36.24
N LYS A 6 23.66 -25.57 34.98
CA LYS A 6 24.52 -24.70 34.16
C LYS A 6 25.83 -25.29 33.63
N MET A 7 25.97 -25.31 32.30
CA MET A 7 26.78 -24.29 31.62
C MET A 7 26.34 -24.12 30.16
N THR A 8 26.19 -22.85 29.81
CA THR A 8 25.95 -22.25 28.50
C THR A 8 27.06 -22.54 27.50
N GLU A 9 26.70 -23.01 26.32
CA GLU A 9 27.47 -22.74 25.09
C GLU A 9 26.53 -22.18 24.03
N ARG A 10 27.01 -21.12 23.40
CA ARG A 10 26.29 -20.16 22.57
C ARG A 10 25.75 -20.81 21.30
N GLY A 11 24.60 -21.46 21.39
CA GLY A 11 23.68 -21.60 20.26
C GLY A 11 22.84 -20.34 20.21
N CYS A 12 23.07 -19.48 19.22
CA CYS A 12 22.17 -18.36 18.95
C CYS A 12 20.75 -18.96 18.88
N PRO A 13 19.77 -18.49 19.68
CA PRO A 13 18.41 -18.93 19.49
C PRO A 13 18.09 -18.60 18.03
N ILE A 14 17.74 -19.62 17.25
CA ILE A 14 16.86 -19.41 16.10
C ILE A 14 15.59 -18.83 16.72
N ARG A 15 15.62 -17.51 16.94
CA ARG A 15 14.41 -16.74 17.04
C ARG A 15 13.75 -17.02 15.70
N SER A 16 12.73 -17.86 15.72
CA SER A 16 11.65 -17.87 14.75
C SER A 16 10.99 -16.49 14.82
N GLY A 17 11.75 -15.49 14.35
CA GLY A 17 11.45 -14.09 14.40
C GLY A 17 11.08 -13.66 13.00
N ALA A 18 9.79 -13.34 12.85
CA ALA A 18 9.22 -12.55 11.78
C ALA A 18 9.15 -13.19 10.38
N LEU A 19 8.05 -13.91 10.15
CA LEU A 19 7.26 -13.73 8.92
C LEU A 19 5.83 -13.33 9.30
N LYS A 20 5.68 -12.31 10.16
CA LYS A 20 4.40 -11.61 10.19
C LYS A 20 4.42 -10.71 8.96
N GLU A 21 4.02 -11.25 7.81
CA GLU A 21 3.73 -10.44 6.64
C GLU A 21 2.64 -9.45 7.02
N GLN A 22 3.06 -8.28 7.49
CA GLN A 22 2.15 -7.24 7.87
C GLN A 22 1.64 -6.62 6.57
N TRP A 23 0.48 -7.10 6.12
CA TRP A 23 -0.19 -6.54 4.96
C TRP A 23 -0.55 -5.08 5.20
N GLU A 24 -0.50 -4.29 4.14
CA GLU A 24 -0.60 -2.84 4.24
C GLU A 24 -2.06 -2.41 4.48
N LYS A 25 -2.31 -1.83 5.67
CA LYS A 25 -3.57 -1.20 6.03
C LYS A 25 -3.42 0.30 5.92
N SER A 26 -4.28 0.92 5.12
CA SER A 26 -4.25 2.35 4.88
C SER A 26 -5.65 2.95 5.00
N GLU A 27 -5.72 4.18 5.53
CA GLU A 27 -6.99 4.85 5.82
C GLU A 27 -7.44 5.75 4.66
N PHE A 28 -6.48 6.46 4.05
CA PHE A 28 -6.70 7.34 2.91
C PHE A 28 -5.76 7.02 1.74
N PRO A 29 -6.24 7.09 0.48
CA PRO A 29 -5.43 6.86 -0.69
C PRO A 29 -4.57 8.09 -1.05
N ILE A 30 -3.49 7.87 -1.81
CA ILE A 30 -2.65 8.91 -2.39
C ILE A 30 -3.04 9.08 -3.86
N LEU A 31 -3.72 10.19 -4.18
CA LEU A 31 -4.31 10.44 -5.50
C LEU A 31 -3.99 11.86 -5.97
N CYS A 32 -3.92 12.04 -7.29
CA CYS A 32 -3.89 13.36 -7.90
C CYS A 32 -5.30 13.93 -8.11
N GLU A 33 -5.40 15.25 -8.27
CA GLU A 33 -6.66 15.98 -8.47
C GLU A 33 -7.45 15.48 -9.69
N VAL A 34 -6.74 15.20 -10.79
CA VAL A 34 -7.36 14.65 -12.03
C VAL A 34 -8.03 13.30 -11.80
N CYS A 35 -7.50 12.47 -10.88
CA CYS A 35 -8.11 11.19 -10.55
C CYS A 35 -9.27 11.30 -9.56
N LEU A 36 -9.28 12.31 -8.69
CA LEU A 36 -10.39 12.60 -7.80
C LEU A 36 -11.58 13.17 -8.58
N GLY A 37 -11.32 14.01 -9.58
CA GLY A 37 -12.34 14.66 -10.41
C GLY A 37 -12.73 16.05 -9.89
N GLU A 38 -13.67 16.69 -10.58
CA GLU A 38 -14.09 18.08 -10.34
C GLU A 38 -15.04 18.24 -9.14
N ASN A 39 -15.64 17.15 -8.66
CA ASN A 39 -16.61 17.22 -7.58
C ASN A 39 -15.92 17.30 -6.21
N PRO A 40 -16.14 18.36 -5.40
CA PRO A 40 -15.54 18.48 -4.07
C PRO A 40 -16.03 17.43 -3.07
N TYR A 41 -17.18 16.80 -3.33
CA TYR A 41 -17.75 15.76 -2.47
C TYR A 41 -17.65 14.38 -3.12
N VAL A 42 -16.57 13.66 -2.81
CA VAL A 42 -16.32 12.31 -3.32
C VAL A 42 -16.74 11.25 -2.30
N ARG A 43 -17.55 10.29 -2.75
CA ARG A 43 -17.87 9.08 -1.97
C ARG A 43 -16.96 7.94 -2.39
N MET A 44 -16.26 7.35 -1.42
CA MET A 44 -15.33 6.24 -1.63
C MET A 44 -15.73 5.01 -0.82
N THR A 45 -15.45 3.83 -1.37
CA THR A 45 -15.55 2.54 -0.67
C THR A 45 -14.14 2.04 -0.37
N LYS A 46 -13.88 1.72 0.89
CA LYS A 46 -12.63 1.10 1.35
C LYS A 46 -12.83 -0.41 1.45
N LYS A 47 -11.91 -1.19 0.89
CA LYS A 47 -11.83 -2.64 1.09
C LYS A 47 -10.42 -3.05 1.46
N GLU A 48 -10.27 -3.70 2.60
CA GLU A 48 -8.97 -4.19 3.06
C GLU A 48 -8.60 -5.49 2.33
N PHE A 49 -7.38 -5.57 1.81
CA PHE A 49 -6.80 -6.76 1.17
C PHE A 49 -7.59 -7.32 -0.02
N ASP A 50 -8.30 -6.47 -0.77
CA ASP A 50 -9.14 -6.88 -1.92
C ASP A 50 -8.32 -7.20 -3.18
N ARG A 51 -7.14 -6.58 -3.34
CA ARG A 51 -6.24 -6.80 -4.49
C ARG A 51 -4.78 -6.76 -4.08
N GLU A 52 -3.95 -7.39 -4.91
CA GLU A 52 -2.50 -7.30 -4.86
C GLU A 52 -1.98 -6.10 -5.66
N CYS A 53 -0.90 -5.49 -5.17
CA CYS A 53 -0.26 -4.37 -5.83
C CYS A 53 0.46 -4.84 -7.11
N LYS A 54 0.28 -4.11 -8.22
CA LYS A 54 0.93 -4.44 -9.50
C LYS A 54 2.47 -4.38 -9.50
N ILE A 55 3.08 -3.74 -8.50
CA ILE A 55 4.54 -3.55 -8.42
C ILE A 55 5.18 -4.55 -7.46
N CYS A 56 4.66 -4.63 -6.23
CA CYS A 56 5.25 -5.45 -5.17
C CYS A 56 4.49 -6.75 -4.91
N THR A 57 3.39 -7.02 -5.63
CA THR A 57 2.51 -8.20 -5.51
C THR A 57 1.97 -8.47 -4.10
N LYS A 58 2.07 -7.49 -3.19
CA LYS A 58 1.54 -7.58 -1.83
C LYS A 58 0.06 -7.17 -1.80
N PRO A 59 -0.79 -7.84 -1.01
CA PRO A 59 -2.17 -7.42 -0.81
C PRO A 59 -2.20 -6.07 -0.09
N PHE A 60 -3.09 -5.18 -0.55
CA PHE A 60 -3.22 -3.83 0.01
C PHE A 60 -4.68 -3.40 0.10
N THR A 61 -4.91 -2.26 0.75
CA THR A 61 -6.24 -1.66 0.86
C THR A 61 -6.65 -0.99 -0.46
N VAL A 62 -7.74 -1.45 -1.05
CA VAL A 62 -8.28 -0.90 -2.30
C VAL A 62 -9.34 0.15 -1.97
N PHE A 63 -9.18 1.32 -2.58
CA PHE A 63 -10.18 2.38 -2.55
C PHE A 63 -10.86 2.44 -3.91
N ARG A 64 -12.18 2.56 -3.94
CA ARG A 64 -12.97 2.70 -5.17
C ARG A 64 -13.92 3.88 -5.06
N TRP A 65 -13.94 4.75 -6.07
CA TRP A 65 -14.79 5.95 -6.11
C TRP A 65 -15.24 6.25 -7.54
N ARG A 66 -16.19 7.19 -7.65
CA ARG A 66 -16.66 7.72 -8.92
C ARG A 66 -16.34 9.21 -9.01
N PRO A 67 -15.43 9.65 -9.90
CA PRO A 67 -15.01 11.06 -9.99
C PRO A 67 -16.12 12.04 -10.40
N GLY A 68 -17.14 11.57 -11.13
CA GLY A 68 -18.22 12.42 -11.62
C GLY A 68 -19.43 11.62 -12.10
N HIS A 69 -20.55 12.30 -12.35
CA HIS A 69 -21.85 11.65 -12.64
C HIS A 69 -21.88 10.83 -13.94
N LYS A 70 -21.03 11.16 -14.92
CA LYS A 70 -20.88 10.39 -16.17
C LYS A 70 -19.57 9.58 -16.24
N ALA A 71 -18.70 9.73 -15.25
CA ALA A 71 -17.41 9.06 -15.23
C ALA A 71 -17.55 7.58 -14.83
N ARG A 72 -16.58 6.77 -15.27
CA ARG A 72 -16.42 5.38 -14.81
C ARG A 72 -15.87 5.34 -13.40
N PHE A 73 -16.12 4.24 -12.69
CA PHE A 73 -15.50 4.00 -11.40
C PHE A 73 -13.98 3.85 -11.55
N LYS A 74 -13.24 4.57 -10.72
CA LYS A 74 -11.79 4.42 -10.56
C LYS A 74 -11.50 3.65 -9.28
N LYS A 75 -10.33 3.03 -9.24
CA LYS A 75 -9.83 2.29 -8.07
C LYS A 75 -8.31 2.42 -7.97
N THR A 76 -7.77 2.20 -6.78
CA THR A 76 -6.31 2.13 -6.57
C THR A 76 -5.73 0.83 -7.13
N GLU A 77 -4.57 0.90 -7.78
CA GLU A 77 -3.89 -0.23 -8.44
C GLU A 77 -2.53 -0.57 -7.77
N ILE A 78 -2.03 0.33 -6.92
CA ILE A 78 -0.73 0.25 -6.26
C ILE A 78 -0.90 0.48 -4.75
N CYS A 79 -0.08 -0.18 -3.93
CA CYS A 79 -0.05 0.04 -2.49
C CYS A 79 0.52 1.44 -2.13
N GLN A 80 0.25 1.90 -0.91
CA GLN A 80 0.69 3.21 -0.44
C GLN A 80 2.21 3.29 -0.28
N ALA A 81 2.88 2.19 0.09
CA ALA A 81 4.34 2.17 0.16
C ALA A 81 4.98 2.46 -1.21
N CYS A 82 4.57 1.74 -2.27
CA CYS A 82 5.10 1.95 -3.62
C CYS A 82 4.78 3.35 -4.16
N ALA A 83 3.59 3.88 -3.87
CA ALA A 83 3.21 5.24 -4.25
C ALA A 83 4.09 6.30 -3.57
N ARG A 84 4.35 6.16 -2.26
CA ARG A 84 5.22 7.07 -1.50
C ARG A 84 6.67 7.03 -1.96
N LEU A 85 7.21 5.85 -2.26
CA LEU A 85 8.60 5.69 -2.68
C LEU A 85 8.93 6.43 -3.98
N LYS A 86 7.97 6.51 -4.91
CA LYS A 86 8.16 7.16 -6.22
C LYS A 86 7.45 8.50 -6.34
N ASN A 87 6.72 8.94 -5.31
CA ASN A 87 5.87 10.14 -5.32
C ASN A 87 4.83 10.13 -6.46
N VAL A 88 4.13 9.01 -6.61
CA VAL A 88 3.16 8.79 -7.71
C VAL A 88 1.74 8.56 -7.20
N CYS A 89 0.76 8.87 -8.04
CA CYS A 89 -0.65 8.56 -7.78
C CYS A 89 -0.93 7.05 -7.87
N GLN A 90 -1.69 6.52 -6.91
CA GLN A 90 -2.02 5.09 -6.80
C GLN A 90 -2.90 4.54 -7.95
N THR A 91 -3.52 5.41 -8.74
CA THR A 91 -4.43 5.02 -9.84
C THR A 91 -3.81 5.20 -11.21
N CYS A 92 -3.27 6.39 -11.50
CA CYS A 92 -2.73 6.72 -12.82
C CYS A 92 -1.22 6.49 -12.95
N ILE A 93 -0.49 6.26 -11.84
CA ILE A 93 0.96 6.02 -11.84
C ILE A 93 1.76 7.21 -12.41
N PHE A 94 1.15 8.40 -12.46
CA PHE A 94 1.85 9.65 -12.78
C PHE A 94 2.38 10.30 -11.51
N ASP A 95 3.44 11.08 -11.67
CA ASP A 95 4.03 11.88 -10.60
C ASP A 95 3.00 12.88 -10.04
N LEU A 96 2.99 13.08 -8.72
CA LEU A 96 2.03 13.94 -8.03
C LEU A 96 2.34 15.44 -8.18
N GLU A 97 3.59 15.79 -8.47
CA GLU A 97 4.05 17.19 -8.52
C GLU A 97 3.96 17.74 -9.95
N PHE A 98 4.48 17.00 -10.92
CA PHE A 98 4.54 17.47 -12.31
C PHE A 98 3.55 16.78 -13.25
N GLY A 99 2.89 15.71 -12.82
CA GLY A 99 1.97 14.93 -13.66
C GLY A 99 2.65 14.20 -14.83
N LEU A 100 3.97 14.06 -14.79
CA LEU A 100 4.77 13.42 -15.83
C LEU A 100 4.85 11.90 -15.63
N PRO A 101 5.03 11.12 -16.70
CA PRO A 101 5.32 9.68 -16.60
C PRO A 101 6.65 9.46 -15.88
N VAL A 102 6.71 8.40 -15.06
CA VAL A 102 7.85 8.06 -14.20
C VAL A 102 9.18 7.94 -14.96
N GLN A 103 9.15 7.58 -16.24
CA GLN A 103 10.34 7.42 -17.07
C GLN A 103 11.03 8.74 -17.42
N VAL A 104 10.30 9.86 -17.42
CA VAL A 104 10.82 11.17 -17.84
C VAL A 104 11.34 11.99 -16.64
N ARG A 105 11.08 11.50 -15.42
CA ARG A 105 11.50 12.12 -14.17
C ARG A 105 12.88 11.63 -13.75
#